data_AF-A0A0G4PL89-F1
#
_entry.id   AF-A0A0G4PL89-F1
#
_cell.length_a   1.000
_cell.length_b   1.000
_cell.length_c   1.000
_cell.angle_alpha   90.00
_cell.angle_beta   90.00
_cell.angle_gamma   90.00
#
_symmetry.space_group_name_H-M   'P 1'
#
loop_
_entity.id
_entity.type
_entity.pdbx_description
1 polymer ?
#
loop_
_entity_poly.entity_id
_entity_poly.type
_entity_poly.pdbx_seq_one_letter_code
_entity_poly.pdbx_strand_id
1 'polypeptide(L)'
;MDKEETPRDDAGATGDLSWYPSAFLAVTSKEWKKHGILFVYADTEQMGFPMDKFFFLPKDGHMMLSSIIFGDEECARSKEEFTISHEPCS
;
A
#
# COMPACT_ATOMS: atom_id res chain seq x y z
N MET A 1 0.20 1.98 19.01
CA MET A 1 -1.05 2.03 18.23
C MET A 1 -1.95 0.97 18.83
N ASP A 2 -2.63 1.32 19.91
CA ASP A 2 -3.74 0.52 20.40
C ASP A 2 -4.99 1.12 19.74
N LYS A 3 -5.77 0.33 19.02
CA LYS A 3 -7.11 0.78 18.67
C LYS A 3 -8.07 -0.38 18.56
N GLU A 4 -9.07 -0.29 19.42
CA GLU A 4 -10.11 -1.26 19.71
C GLU A 4 -10.87 -1.66 18.45
N GLU A 5 -10.90 -2.97 18.19
CA GLU A 5 -11.92 -3.57 17.35
C GLU A 5 -13.25 -3.49 18.13
N THR A 6 -14.18 -2.63 17.72
CA THR A 6 -15.55 -2.67 18.24
C THR A 6 -16.31 -3.82 17.58
N PRO A 7 -16.68 -4.88 18.32
CA PRO A 7 -17.54 -5.93 17.77
C PRO A 7 -18.93 -5.35 17.52
N ARG A 8 -19.55 -5.66 16.38
CA ARG A 8 -20.99 -5.42 16.19
C ARG A 8 -21.80 -6.60 16.73
N ASP A 9 -22.95 -6.29 17.33
CA ASP A 9 -23.86 -7.25 17.95
C ASP A 9 -24.68 -8.09 16.93
N ASP A 10 -24.46 -7.93 15.62
CA ASP A 10 -25.36 -8.43 14.58
C ASP A 10 -24.79 -9.58 13.73
N ALA A 11 -23.98 -10.48 14.30
CA ALA A 11 -23.59 -11.80 13.73
C ALA A 11 -23.17 -11.85 12.24
N GLY A 12 -22.87 -10.71 11.61
CA GLY A 12 -22.50 -10.58 10.22
C GLY A 12 -20.99 -10.71 10.05
N ALA A 13 -20.55 -11.53 9.10
CA ALA A 13 -19.13 -11.73 8.78
C ALA A 13 -18.50 -10.57 7.98
N THR A 14 -19.01 -9.35 8.16
CA THR A 14 -18.46 -8.13 7.59
C THR A 14 -18.06 -7.25 8.75
N GLY A 15 -16.85 -7.47 9.26
CA GLY A 15 -16.24 -6.53 10.19
C GLY A 15 -16.06 -5.21 9.46
N ASP A 16 -16.70 -4.15 9.94
CA ASP A 16 -16.35 -2.80 9.52
C ASP A 16 -14.90 -2.58 9.95
N LEU A 17 -13.96 -2.65 9.00
CA LEU A 17 -12.64 -2.06 9.22
C LEU A 17 -12.89 -0.58 9.48
N SER A 18 -12.87 -0.19 10.75
CA SER A 18 -13.05 1.20 11.18
C SER A 18 -11.96 2.12 10.64
N TRP A 19 -10.92 1.56 10.02
CA TRP A 19 -9.92 2.28 9.24
C TRP A 19 -9.43 1.38 8.09
N TYR A 20 -9.38 1.91 6.88
CA TYR A 20 -8.53 1.35 5.83
C TYR A 20 -7.12 1.92 6.02
N PRO A 21 -6.06 1.10 6.01
CA PRO A 21 -4.72 1.66 6.02
C PRO A 21 -4.51 2.53 4.79
N SER A 22 -3.99 3.74 4.97
CA SER A 22 -3.69 4.67 3.88
C SER A 22 -2.70 4.07 2.87
N ALA A 23 -1.93 3.05 3.26
CA ALA A 23 -1.09 2.28 2.36
C ALA A 23 -0.99 0.80 2.76
N PHE A 24 -0.81 -0.08 1.79
CA PHE A 24 -0.44 -1.48 2.02
C PHE A 24 0.49 -2.03 0.93
N LEU A 25 1.17 -3.12 1.27
CA LEU A 25 2.07 -3.85 0.38
C LEU A 25 1.43 -5.18 -0.02
N ALA A 26 1.45 -5.51 -1.30
CA ALA A 26 0.97 -6.78 -1.82
C ALA A 26 2.09 -7.53 -2.56
N VAL A 27 2.33 -8.78 -2.13
CA VAL A 27 3.22 -9.71 -2.82
C VAL A 27 2.38 -10.50 -3.82
N THR A 28 2.55 -10.23 -5.11
CA THR A 28 1.72 -10.82 -6.18
C THR A 28 2.35 -12.06 -6.83
N SER A 29 3.62 -12.36 -6.55
CA SER A 29 4.36 -13.47 -7.14
C SER A 29 5.32 -14.11 -6.13
N LYS A 30 5.61 -15.41 -6.31
CA LYS A 30 6.66 -16.11 -5.55
C LYS A 30 8.05 -15.57 -5.88
N GLU A 31 8.24 -15.04 -7.08
CA GLU A 31 9.49 -14.43 -7.56
C GLU A 31 9.53 -12.91 -7.30
N TRP A 32 8.92 -12.44 -6.20
CA TRP A 32 8.79 -11.02 -5.83
C TRP A 32 10.12 -10.24 -5.75
N LYS A 33 11.24 -10.94 -5.51
CA LYS A 33 12.58 -10.32 -5.55
C LYS A 33 12.95 -9.81 -6.96
N LYS A 34 12.38 -10.42 -8.00
CA LYS A 34 12.58 -10.07 -9.42
C LYS A 34 11.43 -9.22 -9.94
N HIS A 35 10.19 -9.59 -9.62
CA HIS A 35 8.99 -8.94 -10.16
C HIS A 35 8.49 -7.75 -9.32
N GLY A 36 9.11 -7.50 -8.18
CA GLY A 36 8.76 -6.41 -7.27
C GLY A 36 7.63 -6.75 -6.32
N ILE A 37 7.36 -5.76 -5.45
CA ILE A 37 6.25 -5.73 -4.51
C ILE A 37 5.31 -4.63 -4.98
N LEU A 38 4.00 -4.89 -4.96
CA LEU A 38 3.00 -3.87 -5.27
C LEU A 38 2.81 -2.98 -4.05
N PHE A 39 3.12 -1.69 -4.20
CA PHE A 39 2.69 -0.65 -3.27
C PHE A 39 1.32 -0.14 -3.70
N VAL A 40 0.41 -0.03 -2.73
CA VAL A 40 -0.91 0.57 -2.91
C VAL A 40 -1.09 1.65 -1.87
N TYR A 41 -1.43 2.85 -2.30
CA TYR A 41 -1.74 4.00 -1.46
C TYR A 41 -3.13 4.51 -1.79
N ALA A 42 -3.91 4.83 -0.77
CA ALA A 42 -5.21 5.46 -0.87
C ALA A 42 -5.17 6.78 -0.13
N ASP A 43 -5.39 7.88 -0.86
CA ASP A 43 -5.55 9.19 -0.23
C ASP A 43 -6.94 9.27 0.41
N THR A 44 -6.98 9.17 1.74
CA THR A 44 -8.23 9.21 2.52
C THR A 44 -8.74 10.62 2.78
N GLU A 45 -7.95 11.65 2.46
CA GLU A 45 -8.32 13.05 2.67
C GLU A 45 -9.06 13.64 1.45
N GLN A 46 -8.87 13.02 0.28
CA GLN A 46 -9.54 13.43 -0.96
C GLN A 46 -10.87 12.71 -1.19
N MET A 47 -11.87 13.47 -1.68
CA MET A 47 -13.18 12.93 -2.04
C MET A 47 -13.03 11.88 -3.15
N GLY A 48 -13.56 10.68 -2.93
CA GLY A 48 -13.47 9.58 -3.89
C GLY A 48 -12.28 8.64 -3.69
N PHE A 49 -11.46 8.85 -2.65
CA PHE A 49 -10.38 7.95 -2.24
C PHE A 49 -9.44 7.57 -3.40
N PRO A 50 -8.81 8.56 -4.09
CA PRO A 50 -7.96 8.25 -5.22
C PRO A 50 -6.84 7.30 -4.78
N MET A 51 -6.67 6.23 -5.55
CA MET A 51 -5.70 5.18 -5.27
C MET A 51 -4.55 5.25 -6.26
N ASP A 52 -3.34 5.22 -5.73
CA ASP A 52 -2.12 5.01 -6.49
C ASP A 52 -1.55 3.62 -6.25
N LYS A 53 -1.04 3.03 -7.33
CA LYS A 53 -0.45 1.70 -7.29
C LYS A 53 0.73 1.60 -8.24
N PHE A 54 1.82 1.02 -7.75
CA PHE A 54 3.01 0.75 -8.56
C PHE A 54 3.85 -0.37 -7.95
N PHE A 55 4.64 -1.03 -8.80
CA PHE A 55 5.60 -2.03 -8.35
C PHE A 55 6.95 -1.38 -8.08
N PHE A 56 7.62 -1.80 -7.02
CA PHE A 56 8.99 -1.40 -6.71
C PHE A 56 9.83 -2.63 -6.34
N LEU A 57 11.15 -2.54 -6.45
CA LEU A 57 12.03 -3.64 -6.03
C LEU A 57 12.22 -3.63 -4.51
N PRO A 58 12.29 -4.79 -3.85
CA PRO A 58 12.41 -4.86 -2.40
C PRO A 58 13.66 -4.17 -1.83
N LYS A 59 14.74 -4.10 -2.62
CA LYS A 59 15.99 -3.43 -2.24
C LYS A 59 15.79 -1.93 -2.02
N ASP A 60 14.83 -1.32 -2.71
CA ASP A 60 14.55 0.11 -2.68
C ASP A 60 13.48 0.44 -1.61
N GLY A 61 12.79 -0.59 -1.09
CA GLY A 61 11.68 -0.44 -0.16
C GLY A 61 12.03 0.28 1.14
N HIS A 62 13.23 0.08 1.68
CA HIS A 62 13.63 0.77 2.91
C HIS A 62 13.62 2.29 2.72
N MET A 63 14.26 2.77 1.66
CA MET A 63 14.39 4.20 1.37
C MET A 63 13.04 4.80 0.97
N MET A 64 12.32 4.15 0.05
CA MET A 64 11.02 4.60 -0.41
C MET A 64 10.00 4.70 0.74
N LEU A 65 9.86 3.64 1.54
CA LEU A 65 8.87 3.61 2.62
C LEU A 65 9.24 4.56 3.75
N SER A 66 10.53 4.74 4.06
CA SER A 66 10.94 5.73 5.06
C SER A 66 10.56 7.15 4.61
N SER A 67 10.84 7.52 3.36
CA SER A 67 10.55 8.87 2.86
C SER A 67 9.05 9.17 2.90
N ILE A 68 8.21 8.20 2.55
CA ILE A 68 6.75 8.33 2.60
C ILE A 68 6.26 8.43 4.06
N ILE A 69 6.74 7.56 4.97
CA ILE A 69 6.28 7.52 6.37
C ILE A 69 6.69 8.78 7.14
N PHE A 70 7.88 9.32 6.87
CA PHE A 70 8.36 10.54 7.52
C PHE A 70 7.83 11.82 6.88
N GLY A 71 7.13 11.73 5.73
CA GLY A 71 6.59 12.88 5.01
C GLY A 71 7.64 13.67 4.24
N ASP A 72 8.80 13.08 4.00
CA ASP A 72 9.88 13.69 3.21
C ASP A 72 9.58 13.63 1.70
N GLU A 73 8.64 12.78 1.29
CA GLU A 73 8.29 12.55 -0.11
C GLU A 73 6.80 12.24 -0.32
N GLU A 74 6.25 12.74 -1.43
CA GLU A 74 4.89 12.41 -1.88
C GLU A 74 4.87 11.08 -2.64
N CYS A 75 3.79 10.31 -2.51
CA CYS A 75 3.63 9.03 -3.21
C CYS A 75 3.79 9.14 -4.74
N ALA A 76 3.37 10.27 -5.33
CA ALA A 76 3.55 10.54 -6.76
C ALA A 76 5.03 10.59 -7.15
N ARG A 77 5.88 11.21 -6.33
CA ARG A 77 7.31 11.31 -6.60
C ARG A 77 8.02 9.97 -6.41
N SER A 78 7.68 9.21 -5.36
CA SER A 78 8.20 7.86 -5.17
C SER A 78 7.81 6.92 -6.32
N LYS A 79 6.62 7.09 -6.90
CA LYS A 79 6.20 6.34 -8.08
C LYS A 79 7.07 6.65 -9.30
N GLU A 80 7.41 7.91 -9.54
CA GLU A 80 8.29 8.29 -10.65
C GLU A 80 9.70 7.71 -10.49
N GLU A 81 10.22 7.66 -9.26
CA GLU A 81 11.59 7.22 -8.98
C GLU A 81 11.75 5.70 -8.93
N PHE A 82 10.80 4.99 -8.30
CA PHE A 82 10.96 3.58 -7.94
C PHE A 82 10.08 2.62 -8.75
N THR A 83 9.19 3.12 -9.61
CA THR A 83 8.32 2.23 -10.39
C THR A 83 9.12 1.33 -11.32
N ILE A 84 8.78 0.04 -11.32
CA ILE A 84 9.30 -0.93 -12.28
C ILE A 84 8.19 -1.45 -13.19
N SER A 85 8.57 -1.81 -14.42
CA SER A 85 7.68 -2.53 -15.33
C SER A 85 7.39 -3.91 -14.76
N HIS A 86 6.14 -4.17 -14.42
CA HIS A 86 5.69 -5.48 -14.00
C HIS A 86 5.17 -6.24 -15.22
N GLU A 87 5.89 -7.29 -15.63
CA GLU A 87 5.32 -8.30 -16.53
C GLU A 87 4.48 -9.28 -15.69
N PRO A 88 3.17 -9.41 -15.95
CA PRO A 88 2.35 -10.38 -15.24
C PRO A 88 2.89 -11.79 -15.49
N CYS A 89 3.02 -12.59 -14.42
CA CYS A 89 3.32 -14.01 -14.57
C CYS A 89 2.23 -14.66 -15.42
N SER A 90 2.64 -15.20 -16.57
CA SER A 90 1.81 -16.01 -17.48
C SER A 90 1.51 -17.41 -16.93
#